data_AF-A0A068R8K7-F1
#
_entry.id   AF-A0A068R8K7-F1
#
_cell.length_a   1.000
_cell.length_b   1.000
_cell.length_c   1.000
_cell.angle_alpha   90.00
_cell.angle_beta   90.00
_cell.angle_gamma   90.00
#
_symmetry.space_group_name_H-M   'P 1'
#
loop_
_entity.id
_entity.type
_entity.pdbx_description
1 polymer ?
#
loop_
_entity_poly.entity_id
_entity_poly.type
_entity_poly.pdbx_seq_one_letter_code
_entity_poly.pdbx_strand_id
1 'polypeptide(L)'
;MISVLRVTVDPGFRGQHVPALLINTLKQTARDEGLQGLVVPVRPSLKSQYPLQDFVEYCRWKNDKGEPFDPWLRTHYRLGTKIIKPALRSMDIYGSLKQWEEWTGLTFPQSGEYIIPGGLVPLVVDAEKQMAYYIEPHLWVYHRLD
;
A
#
# COMPACT_ATOMS: atom_id res chain seq x y z
N MET A 1 -15.87 -7.93 -12.43
CA MET A 1 -14.82 -6.99 -11.97
C MET A 1 -13.54 -7.78 -11.74
N ILE A 2 -12.38 -7.14 -11.85
CA ILE A 2 -11.08 -7.75 -11.51
C ILE A 2 -10.41 -6.94 -10.40
N SER A 3 -9.69 -7.62 -9.50
CA SER A 3 -8.88 -7.00 -8.46
C SER A 3 -7.40 -7.17 -8.79
N VAL A 4 -6.64 -6.08 -8.71
CA VAL A 4 -5.19 -6.14 -8.80
C VAL A 4 -4.63 -6.61 -7.47
N LEU A 5 -3.73 -7.59 -7.48
CA LEU A 5 -3.05 -8.02 -6.25
C LEU A 5 -1.87 -7.11 -5.91
N ARG A 6 -1.08 -6.75 -6.92
CA ARG A 6 0.09 -5.88 -6.76
C ARG A 6 0.48 -5.23 -8.08
N VAL A 7 0.90 -3.98 -8.01
CA VAL A 7 1.65 -3.29 -9.08
C VAL A 7 2.97 -2.86 -8.47
N THR A 8 4.07 -3.37 -8.98
CA THR A 8 5.42 -2.98 -8.54
C THR A 8 6.15 -2.39 -9.72
N VAL A 9 6.75 -1.22 -9.51
CA VAL A 9 7.63 -0.58 -10.49
C VAL A 9 9.00 -0.40 -9.85
N ASP A 10 10.02 -0.87 -10.55
CA ASP A 10 11.40 -0.75 -10.13
C ASP A 10 11.76 0.74 -9.89
N PRO A 11 12.52 1.05 -8.83
CA PRO A 11 12.89 2.42 -8.50
C PRO A 11 13.52 3.22 -9.65
N GLY A 12 14.33 2.59 -10.51
CA GLY A 12 14.97 3.21 -11.67
C GLY A 12 14.00 3.64 -12.78
N PHE A 13 12.77 3.11 -12.76
CA PHE A 13 11.72 3.42 -13.73
C PHE A 13 10.62 4.32 -13.17
N ARG A 14 10.79 4.84 -11.94
CA ARG A 14 9.87 5.82 -11.35
C ARG A 14 9.93 7.14 -12.11
N GLY A 15 8.81 7.86 -12.18
CA GLY A 15 8.70 9.13 -12.92
C GLY A 15 8.55 8.99 -14.43
N GLN A 16 8.65 7.79 -14.99
CA GLN A 16 8.56 7.53 -16.44
C GLN A 16 7.13 7.13 -16.89
N HIS A 17 6.09 7.52 -16.15
CA HIS A 17 4.68 7.19 -16.43
C HIS A 17 4.32 5.68 -16.48
N VAL A 18 5.28 4.78 -16.23
CA VAL A 18 5.10 3.31 -16.19
C VAL A 18 3.93 2.87 -15.30
N PRO A 19 3.72 3.40 -14.08
CA PRO A 19 2.60 2.98 -13.26
C PRO A 19 1.23 3.29 -13.90
N ALA A 20 1.09 4.43 -14.57
CA ALA A 20 -0.15 4.78 -15.26
C ALA A 20 -0.38 3.89 -16.49
N LEU A 21 0.70 3.57 -17.22
CA LEU A 21 0.66 2.62 -18.34
C LEU A 21 0.14 1.25 -17.88
N LEU A 22 0.71 0.68 -16.81
CA LEU A 22 0.29 -0.61 -16.27
C LEU A 22 -1.19 -0.62 -15.88
N ILE A 23 -1.67 0.44 -15.21
CA ILE A 23 -3.08 0.55 -14.84
C ILE A 23 -3.98 0.65 -16.08
N ASN A 24 -3.59 1.43 -17.09
CA ASN A 24 -4.37 1.54 -18.32
C ASN A 24 -4.40 0.24 -19.12
N THR A 25 -3.29 -0.51 -19.17
CA THR A 25 -3.27 -1.86 -19.76
C THR A 25 -4.23 -2.79 -19.03
N LEU A 26 -4.23 -2.80 -17.69
CA LEU A 26 -5.16 -3.61 -16.90
C LEU A 26 -6.63 -3.21 -17.12
N LYS A 27 -6.90 -1.91 -17.26
CA LYS A 27 -8.24 -1.43 -17.63
C LYS A 27 -8.64 -1.96 -19.01
N GLN A 28 -7.73 -1.95 -19.98
CA GLN A 28 -8.01 -2.45 -21.32
C GLN A 28 -8.30 -3.95 -21.31
N THR A 29 -7.44 -4.76 -20.68
CA THR A 29 -7.69 -6.20 -20.53
C THR A 29 -9.02 -6.49 -19.85
N ALA A 30 -9.37 -5.73 -18.81
CA ALA A 30 -10.66 -5.89 -18.15
C ALA A 30 -11.85 -5.56 -19.07
N ARG A 31 -11.72 -4.60 -19.99
CA ARG A 31 -12.76 -4.32 -21.01
C ARG A 31 -12.86 -5.45 -22.03
N ASP A 32 -11.72 -5.94 -22.51
CA ASP A 32 -11.66 -6.99 -23.53
C ASP A 32 -12.33 -8.28 -23.01
N GLU A 33 -12.23 -8.54 -21.70
CA GLU A 33 -12.90 -9.65 -21.00
C GLU A 33 -14.36 -9.34 -20.58
N GLY A 34 -14.93 -8.20 -21.01
CA GLY A 34 -16.31 -7.82 -20.69
C GLY A 34 -16.56 -7.52 -19.21
N LEU A 35 -15.52 -7.25 -18.42
CA LEU A 35 -15.66 -6.90 -17.01
C LEU A 35 -16.09 -5.42 -16.85
N GLN A 36 -16.70 -5.13 -15.71
CA GLN A 36 -17.31 -3.81 -15.45
C GLN A 36 -16.42 -2.82 -14.70
N GLY A 37 -15.28 -3.28 -14.16
CA GLY A 37 -14.52 -2.49 -13.21
C GLY A 37 -13.20 -3.13 -12.77
N LEU A 38 -12.26 -2.27 -12.39
CA LEU A 38 -10.95 -2.62 -11.85
C LEU A 38 -10.82 -2.09 -10.42
N VAL A 39 -10.57 -2.97 -9.46
CA VAL A 39 -10.31 -2.62 -8.05
C VAL A 39 -8.82 -2.72 -7.79
N VAL A 40 -8.26 -1.73 -7.08
CA VAL A 40 -6.84 -1.71 -6.73
C VAL A 40 -6.67 -1.44 -5.24
N PRO A 41 -6.00 -2.32 -4.47
CA PRO A 41 -5.55 -2.05 -3.12
C PRO A 41 -4.26 -1.22 -3.19
N VAL A 42 -4.41 0.09 -3.04
CA VAL A 42 -3.29 1.03 -3.19
C VAL A 42 -2.46 1.05 -1.92
N ARG A 43 -1.19 0.66 -2.06
CA ARG A 43 -0.14 0.77 -1.04
C ARG A 43 0.62 2.10 -1.22
N PRO A 44 0.37 3.14 -0.40
CA PRO A 44 0.97 4.46 -0.64
C PRO A 44 2.50 4.42 -0.59
N SER A 45 3.17 5.11 -1.52
CA SER A 45 4.61 4.96 -1.72
C SER A 45 5.47 5.70 -0.70
N LEU A 46 4.95 6.77 -0.08
CA LEU A 46 5.68 7.56 0.93
C LEU A 46 5.22 7.26 2.36
N LYS A 47 4.18 6.44 2.58
CA LYS A 47 3.63 6.19 3.92
C LYS A 47 4.67 5.58 4.88
N SER A 48 5.65 4.83 4.36
CA SER A 48 6.74 4.29 5.20
C SER A 48 7.69 5.36 5.76
N GLN A 49 7.65 6.60 5.26
CA GLN A 49 8.35 7.74 5.86
C GLN A 49 7.57 8.36 7.03
N TYR A 50 6.27 8.04 7.15
CA TYR A 50 5.36 8.54 8.19
C TYR A 50 4.68 7.38 8.92
N PRO A 51 5.40 6.35 9.41
CA PRO A 51 4.81 5.10 9.88
C PRO A 51 3.91 5.29 11.12
N LEU A 52 4.21 6.29 11.96
CA LEU A 52 3.45 6.60 13.18
C LEU A 52 2.16 7.41 12.92
N GLN A 53 2.02 7.98 11.74
CA GLN A 53 0.81 8.75 11.39
C GLN A 53 -0.32 7.78 11.03
N ASP A 54 -1.54 8.10 11.47
CA ASP A 54 -2.71 7.29 11.13
C ASP A 54 -2.85 7.13 9.61
N PHE A 55 -3.17 5.91 9.17
CA PHE A 55 -3.23 5.59 7.75
C PHE A 55 -4.37 6.32 7.05
N VAL A 56 -5.53 6.43 7.70
CA VAL A 56 -6.71 7.07 7.12
C VAL A 56 -6.47 8.57 6.96
N GLU A 57 -5.92 9.21 8.00
CA GLU A 57 -5.58 10.63 7.93
C GLU A 57 -4.48 10.89 6.90
N TYR A 58 -3.43 10.06 6.85
CA TYR A 58 -2.39 10.16 5.82
C TYR A 58 -2.98 10.11 4.40
N CYS A 59 -3.92 9.20 4.14
CA CYS A 59 -4.58 9.10 2.84
C CYS A 59 -5.39 10.35 2.46
N ARG A 60 -5.73 11.22 3.42
CA ARG A 60 -6.42 12.51 3.19
C ARG A 60 -5.47 13.69 3.03
N TRP A 61 -4.18 13.53 3.33
CA TRP A 61 -3.21 14.60 3.17
C TRP A 61 -3.15 15.07 1.72
N LYS A 62 -2.98 16.38 1.55
CA LYS A 62 -2.94 17.04 0.24
C LYS A 62 -1.62 17.79 0.06
N ASN A 63 -1.18 17.90 -1.18
CA ASN A 63 -0.12 18.82 -1.56
C ASN A 63 -0.69 20.26 -1.75
N ASP A 64 0.18 21.21 -2.05
CA ASP A 64 -0.18 22.63 -2.26
C ASP A 64 -1.14 22.84 -3.45
N LYS A 65 -1.30 21.84 -4.32
CA LYS A 65 -2.24 21.85 -5.46
C LYS A 65 -3.59 21.21 -5.13
N GLY A 66 -3.82 20.82 -3.87
CA GLY A 66 -5.05 20.18 -3.43
C GLY A 66 -5.21 18.71 -3.86
N GLU A 67 -4.19 18.10 -4.46
CA GLU A 67 -4.17 16.69 -4.85
C GLU A 67 -3.63 15.80 -3.71
N PRO A 68 -3.85 14.48 -3.73
CA PRO A 68 -3.27 13.59 -2.72
C PRO A 68 -1.76 13.80 -2.55
N PHE A 69 -1.32 13.89 -1.29
CA PHE A 69 0.08 14.06 -0.92
C PHE A 69 0.95 12.92 -1.44
N ASP A 70 0.49 11.67 -1.29
CA ASP A 70 1.21 10.50 -1.76
C ASP A 70 1.22 10.40 -3.31
N PRO A 71 2.39 10.24 -3.95
CA PRO A 71 2.49 10.15 -5.41
C PRO A 71 1.66 9.01 -6.02
N TRP A 72 1.59 7.86 -5.36
CA TRP A 72 0.89 6.71 -5.91
C TRP A 72 -0.63 6.85 -5.81
N LEU A 73 -1.11 7.38 -4.66
CA LEU A 73 -2.52 7.77 -4.53
C LEU A 73 -2.88 8.84 -5.58
N ARG A 74 -1.98 9.80 -5.81
CA ARG A 74 -2.18 10.87 -6.82
C ARG A 74 -2.28 10.32 -8.24
N THR A 75 -1.50 9.31 -8.61
CA THR A 75 -1.65 8.66 -9.92
C THR A 75 -3.06 8.09 -10.10
N HIS A 76 -3.58 7.35 -9.11
CA HIS A 76 -4.94 6.83 -9.20
C HIS A 76 -6.01 7.93 -9.21
N TYR A 77 -5.84 8.97 -8.41
CA TYR A 77 -6.70 10.16 -8.41
C TYR A 77 -6.79 10.80 -9.79
N ARG A 78 -5.64 11.06 -10.43
CA ARG A 78 -5.58 11.64 -11.80
C ARG A 78 -6.17 10.74 -12.87
N LEU A 79 -6.22 9.42 -12.63
CA LEU A 79 -6.88 8.45 -13.51
C LEU A 79 -8.39 8.31 -13.25
N GLY A 80 -8.99 9.24 -12.49
CA GLY A 80 -10.44 9.31 -12.27
C GLY A 80 -10.98 8.25 -11.32
N THR A 81 -10.14 7.73 -10.42
CA THR A 81 -10.57 6.69 -9.49
C THR A 81 -11.59 7.19 -8.47
N LYS A 82 -12.45 6.28 -7.99
CA LYS A 82 -13.28 6.49 -6.81
C LYS A 82 -12.67 5.73 -5.63
N ILE A 83 -12.52 6.39 -4.48
CA ILE A 83 -12.12 5.70 -3.25
C ILE A 83 -13.30 4.83 -2.80
N ILE A 84 -13.03 3.56 -2.52
CA ILE A 84 -14.01 2.63 -1.91
C ILE A 84 -13.98 2.85 -0.40
N LYS A 85 -12.87 2.49 0.24
CA LYS A 85 -12.59 2.68 1.67
C LYS A 85 -11.12 2.36 1.99
N PRO A 86 -10.59 2.84 3.12
CA PRO A 86 -9.41 2.24 3.73
C PRO A 86 -9.70 0.80 4.15
N ALA A 87 -8.81 -0.13 3.78
CA ALA A 87 -8.77 -1.48 4.31
C ALA A 87 -7.61 -1.56 5.31
N LEU A 88 -7.92 -1.34 6.60
CA LEU A 88 -6.90 -1.26 7.66
C LEU A 88 -6.19 -2.60 7.91
N ARG A 89 -6.83 -3.70 7.49
CA ARG A 89 -6.31 -5.06 7.56
C ARG A 89 -6.31 -5.66 6.16
N SER A 90 -5.34 -5.24 5.35
CA SER A 90 -5.23 -5.63 3.93
C SER A 90 -4.28 -6.82 3.73
N MET A 91 -3.19 -6.88 4.50
CA MET A 91 -2.30 -8.04 4.57
C MET A 91 -1.89 -8.31 6.00
N ASP A 92 -1.97 -9.57 6.41
CA ASP A 92 -1.55 -10.02 7.73
C ASP A 92 -0.29 -10.86 7.59
N ILE A 93 0.79 -10.42 8.24
CA ILE A 93 2.07 -11.10 8.20
C ILE A 93 2.44 -11.48 9.63
N TYR A 94 2.54 -12.78 9.88
CA TYR A 94 2.94 -13.35 11.16
C TYR A 94 4.29 -14.05 11.01
N GLY A 95 5.11 -13.99 12.03
CA GLY A 95 6.40 -14.67 12.05
C GLY A 95 6.98 -14.76 13.45
N SER A 96 7.95 -15.65 13.64
CA SER A 96 8.79 -15.64 14.84
C SER A 96 9.68 -14.40 14.86
N LEU A 97 10.22 -14.02 16.03
CA LEU A 97 11.18 -12.90 16.09
C LEU A 97 12.37 -13.15 15.18
N LYS A 98 12.91 -14.38 15.17
CA LYS A 98 14.02 -14.75 14.30
C LYS A 98 13.72 -14.47 12.81
N GLN A 99 12.54 -14.80 12.32
CA GLN A 99 12.16 -14.50 10.93
C GLN A 99 12.10 -13.00 10.67
N TRP A 100 11.54 -12.24 11.61
CA TRP A 100 11.50 -10.78 11.50
C TRP A 100 12.88 -10.15 11.57
N GLU A 101 13.80 -10.67 12.39
CA GLU A 101 15.19 -10.22 12.45
C GLU A 101 15.91 -10.50 11.12
N GLU A 102 15.69 -11.67 10.52
CA GLU A 102 16.20 -12.01 9.18
C GLU A 102 15.62 -11.10 8.09
N TRP A 103 14.33 -10.77 8.14
CA TRP A 103 13.67 -9.92 7.13
C TRP A 103 14.01 -8.45 7.25
N THR A 104 14.22 -7.95 8.47
CA THR A 104 14.35 -6.51 8.75
C THR A 104 15.78 -6.08 9.05
N GLY A 105 16.64 -7.02 9.48
CA GLY A 105 17.97 -6.72 10.01
C GLY A 105 17.95 -6.05 11.38
N LEU A 106 16.79 -5.95 12.04
CA LEU A 106 16.64 -5.41 13.39
C LEU A 106 16.78 -6.50 14.44
N THR A 107 16.89 -6.09 15.71
CA THR A 107 16.78 -6.97 16.88
C THR A 107 15.59 -6.52 17.71
N PHE A 108 14.86 -7.48 18.29
CA PHE A 108 13.63 -7.20 19.05
C PHE A 108 13.75 -7.64 20.52
N PRO A 109 14.52 -6.90 21.35
CA PRO A 109 14.79 -7.31 22.74
C PRO A 109 13.60 -7.11 23.68
N GLN A 110 12.59 -6.32 23.28
CA GLN A 110 11.44 -5.95 24.13
C GLN A 110 10.13 -6.03 23.33
N SER A 111 9.03 -6.39 23.99
CA SER A 111 7.69 -6.27 23.41
C SER A 111 7.33 -4.82 23.13
N GLY A 112 6.52 -4.58 22.10
CA GLY A 112 6.07 -3.24 21.74
C GLY A 112 6.01 -3.02 20.23
N GLU A 113 5.93 -1.75 19.83
CA GLU A 113 5.85 -1.35 18.44
C GLU A 113 7.23 -0.96 17.88
N TYR A 114 7.56 -1.50 16.72
CA TYR A 114 8.83 -1.22 16.03
C TYR A 114 8.58 -0.67 14.63
N ILE A 115 9.29 0.41 14.29
CA ILE A 115 9.33 0.91 12.91
C ILE A 115 10.29 0.01 12.13
N ILE A 116 9.75 -0.70 11.14
CA ILE A 116 10.53 -1.60 10.29
C ILE A 116 10.80 -0.97 8.92
N PRO A 117 11.92 -1.33 8.25
CA PRO A 117 12.21 -0.85 6.91
C PRO A 117 11.06 -1.12 5.92
N GLY A 118 10.55 -0.07 5.30
CA GLY A 118 9.48 -0.16 4.30
C GLY A 118 8.07 -0.42 4.84
N GLY A 119 7.90 -0.65 6.15
CA GLY A 119 6.58 -0.81 6.80
C GLY A 119 5.76 0.48 6.75
N LEU A 120 4.45 0.36 6.48
CA LEU A 120 3.52 1.50 6.44
C LEU A 120 3.02 1.89 7.84
N VAL A 121 3.05 0.95 8.77
CA VAL A 121 2.65 1.07 10.17
C VAL A 121 3.67 0.29 11.02
N PRO A 122 3.68 0.43 12.34
CA PRO A 122 4.60 -0.33 13.19
C PRO A 122 4.34 -1.86 13.13
N LEU A 123 5.42 -2.63 13.28
CA LEU A 123 5.37 -4.05 13.63
C LEU A 123 5.03 -4.17 15.12
N VAL A 124 4.14 -5.11 15.49
CA VAL A 124 3.89 -5.43 16.90
C VAL A 124 4.67 -6.67 17.30
N VAL A 125 5.54 -6.51 18.30
CA VAL A 125 6.43 -7.55 18.85
C VAL A 125 5.90 -8.03 20.19
N ASP A 126 5.84 -9.35 20.37
CA ASP A 126 5.63 -10.05 21.63
C ASP A 126 6.88 -10.90 21.94
N ALA A 127 7.76 -10.36 22.78
CA ALA A 127 9.02 -10.99 23.15
C ALA A 127 8.82 -12.22 24.04
N GLU A 128 7.78 -12.24 24.88
CA GLU A 128 7.48 -13.40 25.72
C GLU A 128 7.07 -14.61 24.88
N LYS A 129 6.26 -14.37 23.84
CA LYS A 129 5.81 -15.42 22.90
C LYS A 129 6.78 -15.66 21.73
N GLN A 130 7.91 -14.94 21.68
CA GLN A 130 8.90 -15.02 20.60
C GLN A 130 8.27 -14.85 19.20
N MET A 131 7.32 -13.93 19.06
CA MET A 131 6.58 -13.72 17.82
C MET A 131 6.31 -12.24 17.55
N ALA A 132 6.10 -11.91 16.28
CA ALA A 132 5.64 -10.58 15.89
C ALA A 132 4.66 -10.65 14.72
N TYR A 133 3.80 -9.64 14.63
CA TYR A 133 2.82 -9.52 13.56
C TYR A 133 2.77 -8.11 13.00
N TYR A 134 2.59 -8.04 11.68
CA TYR A 134 2.46 -6.80 10.92
C TYR A 134 1.17 -6.86 10.12
N ILE A 135 0.32 -5.87 10.34
CA ILE A 135 -0.97 -5.74 9.65
C ILE A 135 -0.87 -4.53 8.73
N GLU A 136 -0.73 -4.77 7.43
CA GLU A 136 -0.56 -3.70 6.45
C GLU A 136 -1.92 -3.14 6.00
N PRO A 137 -2.13 -1.82 6.08
CA PRO A 137 -3.30 -1.17 5.52
C PRO A 137 -3.09 -0.78 4.04
N HIS A 138 -4.16 -0.86 3.23
CA HIS A 138 -4.20 -0.30 1.87
C HIS A 138 -5.43 0.58 1.67
N LEU A 139 -5.37 1.51 0.71
CA LEU A 139 -6.54 2.28 0.28
C LEU A 139 -7.16 1.59 -0.94
N TRP A 140 -8.38 1.07 -0.80
CA TRP A 140 -9.04 0.43 -1.93
C TRP A 140 -9.68 1.47 -2.82
N VAL A 141 -9.35 1.41 -4.11
CA VAL A 141 -9.87 2.33 -5.12
C VAL A 141 -10.49 1.56 -6.27
N TYR A 142 -11.49 2.18 -6.89
CA TYR A 142 -12.25 1.65 -8.01
C TYR A 142 -12.01 2.49 -9.26
N HIS A 143 -11.67 1.83 -10.35
CA HIS A 143 -11.67 2.41 -11.68
C HIS A 143 -12.86 1.87 -12.44
N ARG A 144 -13.73 2.78 -12.89
CA ARG A 144 -14.71 2.44 -13.91
C ARG A 144 -14.00 2.22 -15.25
N LEU A 145 -14.61 1.41 -16.11
CA LEU A 145 -14.08 1.06 -17.43
C LEU A 145 -14.83 1.70 -18.59
N ASP A 146 -15.88 2.47 -18.30
CA ASP A 146 -16.64 3.22 -19.30
C ASP A 146 -15.88 4.42 -19.88
#